data_AF-A0AAW3C2F6-F1
#
_entry.id   AF-A0AAW3C2F6-F1
#
_cell.length_a   1.000
_cell.length_b   1.000
_cell.length_c   1.000
_cell.angle_alpha   90.00
_cell.angle_beta   90.00
_cell.angle_gamma   90.00
#
_symmetry.space_group_name_H-M   'P 1'
#
loop_
_entity.id
_entity.type
_entity.pdbx_description
1 polymer ?
#
loop_
_entity_poly.entity_id
_entity_poly.type
_entity_poly.pdbx_seq_one_letter_code
_entity_poly.pdbx_strand_id
1 'polypeptide(L)'
;MLTGWIFGSVIMQTFAEEEWIVDRTAYQGYAFEQRRYIIGGDYVLGDYGAPCNPVAAFLGAVCYCNQGGRAAIVSKLDSATWNTIEESGFNYVQNYCYSTHTSLPRPLHFLTLVFTDDSTLAVAGLDLNVAISALVRYLKYTEHPVSVTTLNVQRTTAQALLDHQLLNYTADVVAGAITKGMRVDGYLVPAPVYPRPHLVEPMRNYVYLMPTLEQQMFLLYENLATLRRVTS
;
A
#
# COMPACT_ATOMS: atom_id res chain seq x y z
N MET A 1 1.39 21.89 -24.28
CA MET A 1 2.78 21.70 -24.77
C MET A 1 3.00 20.30 -25.32
N LEU A 2 2.64 19.23 -24.61
CA LEU A 2 2.68 17.84 -25.10
C LEU A 2 1.99 17.62 -26.46
N THR A 3 0.77 18.12 -26.63
CA THR A 3 0.02 17.99 -27.90
C THR A 3 0.77 18.64 -29.07
N GLY A 4 1.27 19.87 -28.90
CA GLY A 4 2.05 20.56 -29.94
C GLY A 4 3.38 19.87 -30.29
N TRP A 5 4.04 19.25 -29.31
CA TRP A 5 5.25 18.46 -29.55
C TRP A 5 4.95 17.20 -30.38
N ILE A 6 3.87 16.46 -30.04
CA ILE A 6 3.45 15.27 -30.79
C ILE A 6 3.12 15.65 -32.25
N PHE A 7 2.36 16.73 -32.47
CA PHE A 7 2.09 17.21 -33.83
C PHE A 7 3.37 17.61 -34.56
N GLY A 8 4.29 18.31 -33.88
CA GLY A 8 5.59 18.67 -34.45
C GLY A 8 6.45 17.46 -34.82
N SER A 9 6.45 16.41 -34.00
CA SER A 9 7.16 15.17 -34.26
C SER A 9 6.60 14.42 -35.47
N VAL A 10 5.28 14.32 -35.61
CA VAL A 10 4.62 13.68 -36.77
C VAL A 10 4.91 14.47 -38.06
N ILE A 11 4.90 15.80 -37.98
CA ILE A 11 5.24 16.68 -39.11
C ILE A 11 6.72 16.48 -39.51
N MET A 12 7.65 16.50 -38.55
CA MET A 12 9.07 16.27 -38.84
C MET A 12 9.33 14.87 -39.42
N GLN A 13 8.59 13.86 -38.97
CA GLN A 13 8.67 12.50 -39.51
C GLN A 13 8.18 12.41 -40.95
N THR A 14 7.15 13.18 -41.30
CA THR A 14 6.65 13.28 -42.68
C THR A 14 7.74 13.79 -43.63
N PHE A 15 8.59 14.70 -43.15
CA PHE A 15 9.70 15.24 -43.94
C PHE A 15 10.95 14.37 -43.96
N ALA A 16 11.08 13.38 -43.06
CA ALA A 16 12.27 12.54 -42.94
C ALA A 16 12.27 11.34 -43.91
N GLU A 17 11.08 10.88 -44.35
CA GLU A 17 10.92 9.68 -45.18
C GLU A 17 9.88 9.93 -46.29
N GLU A 18 10.36 10.51 -47.40
CA GLU A 18 9.52 10.84 -48.57
C GLU A 18 8.94 9.60 -49.28
N GLU A 19 9.61 8.45 -49.18
CA GLU A 19 9.24 7.22 -49.90
C GLU A 19 7.92 6.59 -49.44
N TRP A 20 7.41 6.97 -48.26
CA TRP A 20 6.17 6.41 -47.69
C TRP A 20 4.91 7.22 -48.04
N ILE A 21 5.06 8.33 -48.78
CA ILE A 21 3.97 9.22 -49.23
C ILE A 21 3.47 8.80 -50.62
N VAL A 22 3.39 7.50 -50.91
CA VAL A 22 2.94 7.01 -52.23
C VAL A 22 1.44 7.19 -52.41
N ASP A 23 0.67 6.98 -51.34
CA ASP A 23 -0.75 7.28 -51.31
C ASP A 23 -1.21 7.67 -49.89
N ARG A 24 -2.42 8.21 -49.79
CA ARG A 24 -3.01 8.67 -48.52
C ARG A 24 -3.12 7.55 -47.48
N THR A 25 -3.36 6.31 -47.90
CA THR A 25 -3.55 5.16 -47.02
C THR A 25 -2.22 4.69 -46.47
N ALA A 26 -1.20 4.61 -47.31
CA ALA A 26 0.18 4.30 -46.93
C ALA A 26 0.73 5.36 -45.97
N TYR A 27 0.51 6.64 -46.28
CA TYR A 27 0.92 7.75 -45.42
C TYR A 27 0.21 7.72 -44.05
N GLN A 28 -1.09 7.42 -44.02
CA GLN A 28 -1.82 7.24 -42.75
C GLN A 28 -1.31 6.03 -41.97
N GLY A 29 -1.01 4.91 -42.64
CA GLY A 29 -0.44 3.71 -42.01
C GLY A 29 0.93 3.97 -41.38
N TYR A 30 1.80 4.70 -42.08
CA TYR A 30 3.11 5.11 -41.59
C TYR A 30 3.03 6.10 -40.42
N ALA A 31 2.20 7.14 -40.54
CA ALA A 31 2.05 8.17 -39.51
C ALA A 31 1.49 7.63 -38.18
N PHE A 32 0.74 6.51 -38.21
CA PHE A 32 0.12 5.87 -37.05
C PHE A 32 0.63 4.45 -36.80
N GLU A 33 1.80 4.09 -37.34
CA GLU A 33 2.44 2.81 -37.10
C GLU A 33 2.81 2.67 -35.60
N GLN A 34 2.83 1.44 -35.07
CA GLN A 34 3.14 1.14 -33.65
C GLN A 34 4.51 1.74 -33.25
N ARG A 35 4.51 2.91 -32.60
CA ARG A 35 5.76 3.60 -32.21
C ARG A 35 5.66 4.29 -30.85
N ARG A 36 6.70 4.06 -30.04
CA ARG A 36 6.92 4.69 -28.73
C ARG A 36 7.71 5.99 -28.87
N TYR A 37 7.12 7.09 -28.44
CA TYR A 37 7.74 8.40 -28.28
C TYR A 37 8.29 8.56 -26.86
N ILE A 38 9.56 8.91 -26.73
CA ILE A 38 10.19 9.23 -25.45
C ILE A 38 10.26 10.75 -25.32
N ILE A 39 9.60 11.31 -24.31
CA ILE A 39 9.58 12.74 -24.00
C ILE A 39 10.41 12.96 -22.74
N GLY A 40 11.43 13.83 -22.86
CA GLY A 40 12.21 14.28 -21.71
C GLY A 40 12.99 13.19 -20.98
N GLY A 41 13.26 12.05 -21.63
CA GLY A 41 14.02 10.92 -21.06
C GLY A 41 13.19 9.95 -20.20
N ASP A 42 12.14 10.44 -19.54
CA ASP A 42 11.42 9.66 -18.53
C ASP A 42 9.99 9.26 -18.95
N TYR A 43 9.41 9.93 -19.95
CA TYR A 43 8.01 9.73 -20.33
C TYR A 43 7.90 9.00 -21.66
N VAL A 44 7.39 7.77 -21.66
CA VAL A 44 7.13 7.00 -22.88
C VAL A 44 5.64 7.05 -23.23
N LEU A 45 5.32 7.55 -24.42
CA LEU A 45 3.97 7.58 -25.00
C LEU A 45 3.94 6.75 -26.27
N GLY A 46 2.94 5.88 -26.48
CA GLY A 46 2.69 5.33 -27.81
C GLY A 46 2.81 3.82 -27.98
N ASP A 47 2.23 3.03 -27.08
CA ASP A 47 1.75 1.70 -27.50
C ASP A 47 0.43 1.89 -28.28
N TYR A 48 0.47 2.57 -29.44
CA TYR A 48 -0.67 2.74 -30.34
C TYR A 48 -0.80 1.51 -31.24
N GLY A 49 -1.81 0.68 -30.97
CA GLY A 49 -2.04 -0.56 -31.71
C GLY A 49 -2.94 -0.38 -32.91
N ALA A 50 -2.39 -0.48 -34.13
CA ALA A 50 -3.16 -0.74 -35.33
C ALA A 50 -3.80 -2.15 -35.30
N PRO A 51 -4.68 -2.51 -36.27
CA PRO A 51 -5.07 -3.90 -36.48
C PRO A 51 -3.83 -4.80 -36.60
N CYS A 52 -3.80 -5.91 -35.87
CA CYS A 52 -2.69 -6.85 -35.92
C CYS A 52 -3.19 -8.25 -36.28
N ASN A 53 -2.28 -9.10 -36.78
CA ASN A 53 -2.58 -10.50 -37.03
C ASN A 53 -2.50 -11.32 -35.72
N PRO A 54 -3.13 -12.51 -35.66
CA PRO A 54 -3.14 -13.34 -34.45
C PRO A 54 -1.77 -13.75 -33.92
N VAL A 55 -0.77 -13.89 -34.80
CA VAL A 55 0.60 -14.27 -34.42
C VAL A 55 1.30 -13.12 -33.71
N ALA A 56 1.15 -11.89 -34.21
CA ALA A 56 1.66 -10.69 -33.56
C ALA A 56 1.02 -10.48 -32.19
N ALA A 57 -0.30 -10.67 -32.09
CA ALA A 57 -1.01 -10.63 -30.80
C ALA A 57 -0.46 -11.69 -29.82
N PHE A 58 -0.24 -12.93 -30.30
CA PHE A 58 0.34 -14.00 -29.50
C PHE A 58 1.76 -13.68 -29.01
N LEU A 59 2.55 -12.99 -29.83
CA LEU A 59 3.90 -12.55 -29.51
C LEU A 59 3.95 -11.26 -28.66
N GLY A 60 2.80 -10.74 -28.22
CA GLY A 60 2.70 -9.60 -27.30
C GLY A 60 2.54 -8.24 -27.96
N ALA A 61 2.18 -8.18 -29.26
CA ALA A 61 1.79 -6.93 -29.88
C ALA A 61 0.49 -6.40 -29.26
N VAL A 62 0.45 -5.09 -29.02
CA VAL A 62 -0.73 -4.39 -28.50
C VAL A 62 -1.59 -3.96 -29.69
N CYS A 63 -2.78 -4.54 -29.85
CA CYS A 63 -3.61 -4.39 -31.05
C CYS A 63 -4.90 -3.62 -30.76
N TYR A 64 -5.34 -2.76 -31.70
CA TYR A 64 -6.51 -1.90 -31.54
C TYR A 64 -6.50 -1.06 -30.25
N CYS A 65 -5.32 -0.65 -29.77
CA CYS A 65 -5.17 0.04 -28.51
C CYS A 65 -4.77 1.48 -28.75
N ASN A 66 -5.72 2.40 -28.71
CA ASN A 66 -5.44 3.83 -28.86
C ASN A 66 -5.55 4.56 -27.52
N GLN A 67 -5.11 3.93 -26.44
CA GLN A 67 -5.15 4.51 -25.10
C GLN A 67 -3.81 5.17 -24.78
N GLY A 68 -3.86 6.42 -24.34
CA GLY A 68 -2.69 7.13 -23.81
C GLY A 68 -2.15 6.50 -22.52
N GLY A 69 -1.18 7.19 -21.90
CA GLY A 69 -0.33 6.70 -20.79
C GLY A 69 -0.93 5.65 -19.85
N ARG A 70 -0.15 4.58 -19.61
CA ARG A 70 -0.50 3.41 -18.79
C ARG A 70 0.06 3.48 -17.36
N ALA A 71 0.53 4.64 -16.95
CA ALA A 71 1.09 4.89 -15.63
C ALA A 71 0.28 5.99 -14.95
N ALA A 72 -0.16 5.74 -13.73
CA ALA A 72 -0.72 6.74 -12.85
C ALA A 72 0.29 7.03 -11.73
N ILE A 73 0.36 8.29 -11.32
CA ILE A 73 1.14 8.71 -10.17
C ILE A 73 0.29 9.67 -9.35
N VAL A 74 0.34 9.55 -8.03
CA VAL A 74 -0.39 10.42 -7.13
C VAL A 74 0.44 11.66 -6.87
N SER A 75 -0.15 12.82 -7.12
CA SER A 75 0.40 14.11 -6.72
C SER A 75 -0.47 14.71 -5.63
N LYS A 76 0.16 15.28 -4.61
CA LYS A 76 -0.51 16.08 -3.57
C LYS A 76 -0.29 17.56 -3.85
N LEU A 77 -1.33 18.37 -3.63
CA LEU A 77 -1.21 19.82 -3.62
C LEU A 77 -0.86 20.26 -2.20
N ASP A 78 0.35 20.75 -2.00
CA ASP A 78 0.83 21.27 -0.72
C ASP A 78 1.22 22.73 -0.90
N SER A 79 0.58 23.64 -0.17
CA SER A 79 0.91 25.07 -0.18
C SER A 79 1.02 25.67 -1.60
N ALA A 80 0.04 25.37 -2.46
CA ALA A 80 0.00 25.76 -3.88
C ALA A 80 1.07 25.12 -4.80
N THR A 81 1.81 24.12 -4.32
CA THR A 81 2.77 23.35 -5.11
C THR A 81 2.30 21.90 -5.28
N TRP A 82 2.38 21.38 -6.51
CA TRP A 82 2.14 19.97 -6.78
C TRP A 82 3.40 19.17 -6.47
N ASN A 83 3.31 18.28 -5.49
CA ASN A 83 4.38 17.36 -5.12
C ASN A 83 3.97 15.94 -5.48
N THR A 84 4.81 15.27 -6.25
CA THR A 84 4.60 13.87 -6.64
C THR A 84 5.02 12.94 -5.51
N ILE A 85 4.19 11.93 -5.22
CA ILE A 85 4.53 10.88 -4.26
C ILE A 85 5.27 9.79 -5.04
N GLU A 86 6.60 9.73 -4.93
CA GLU A 86 7.45 8.87 -5.78
C GLU A 86 7.05 7.39 -5.75
N GLU A 87 6.62 6.87 -4.61
CA GLU A 87 6.22 5.46 -4.43
C GLU A 87 4.77 5.16 -4.85
N SER A 88 4.01 6.17 -5.31
CA SER A 88 2.61 6.00 -5.70
C SER A 88 2.41 5.57 -7.15
N GLY A 89 3.51 5.30 -7.87
CA GLY A 89 3.47 4.88 -9.25
C GLY A 89 2.72 3.56 -9.43
N PHE A 90 1.67 3.58 -10.25
CA PHE A 90 0.88 2.41 -10.62
C PHE A 90 0.91 2.22 -12.14
N ASN A 91 1.25 1.01 -12.59
CA ASN A 91 1.26 0.66 -14.01
C ASN A 91 0.13 -0.32 -14.33
N TYR A 92 -0.65 -0.04 -15.37
CA TYR A 92 -1.62 -0.99 -15.91
C TYR A 92 -0.92 -2.14 -16.64
N VAL A 93 -1.51 -3.33 -16.60
CA VAL A 93 -1.00 -4.50 -17.34
C VAL A 93 -1.12 -4.27 -18.84
N GLN A 94 -0.03 -4.51 -19.58
CA GLN A 94 0.12 -4.14 -21.00
C GLN A 94 -0.89 -4.80 -21.97
N ASN A 95 -1.52 -5.89 -21.56
CA ASN A 95 -2.29 -6.74 -22.47
C ASN A 95 -3.78 -6.39 -22.55
N TYR A 96 -4.28 -5.47 -21.72
CA TYR A 96 -5.71 -5.13 -21.67
C TYR A 96 -5.96 -3.68 -22.09
N CYS A 97 -6.44 -3.54 -23.32
CA CYS A 97 -6.93 -2.27 -23.86
C CYS A 97 -8.36 -2.00 -23.37
N TYR A 98 -8.67 -0.73 -23.11
CA TYR A 98 -10.01 -0.32 -22.65
C TYR A 98 -10.40 -0.93 -21.31
N SER A 99 -9.41 -1.14 -20.43
CA SER A 99 -9.70 -1.54 -19.06
C SER A 99 -10.59 -0.51 -18.38
N THR A 100 -11.81 -0.91 -18.02
CA THR A 100 -12.76 -0.07 -17.27
C THR A 100 -12.54 -0.17 -15.77
N HIS A 101 -11.82 -1.20 -15.31
CA HIS A 101 -11.60 -1.47 -13.90
C HIS A 101 -10.20 -2.07 -13.69
N THR A 102 -9.50 -1.57 -12.67
CA THR A 102 -8.28 -2.20 -12.15
C THR A 102 -8.46 -2.46 -10.67
N SER A 103 -7.98 -3.61 -10.20
CA SER A 103 -7.92 -3.89 -8.76
C SER A 103 -6.60 -3.33 -8.25
N LEU A 104 -6.67 -2.30 -7.41
CA LEU A 104 -5.51 -1.89 -6.63
C LEU A 104 -5.29 -2.94 -5.53
N PRO A 105 -4.04 -3.34 -5.24
CA PRO A 105 -3.77 -4.18 -4.07
C PRO A 105 -4.25 -3.44 -2.83
N ARG A 106 -5.07 -4.09 -2.01
CA ARG A 106 -5.54 -3.52 -0.75
C ARG A 106 -4.32 -3.41 0.19
N PRO A 107 -3.87 -2.20 0.56
CA PRO A 107 -2.76 -2.08 1.49
C PRO A 107 -3.19 -2.62 2.85
N LEU A 108 -2.26 -3.24 3.59
CA LEU A 108 -2.44 -3.61 4.98
C LEU A 108 -2.00 -2.42 5.86
N HIS A 109 -2.96 -1.79 6.52
CA HIS A 109 -2.69 -0.65 7.39
C HIS A 109 -2.74 -1.02 8.88
N PHE A 110 -1.61 -0.86 9.55
CA PHE A 110 -1.45 -1.01 10.98
C PHE A 110 -1.58 0.33 11.69
N LEU A 111 -2.44 0.39 12.70
CA LEU A 111 -2.55 1.53 13.61
C LEU A 111 -1.98 1.14 14.98
N THR A 112 -0.90 1.80 15.39
CA THR A 112 -0.29 1.62 16.71
C THR A 112 -0.62 2.79 17.63
N LEU A 113 -1.02 2.49 18.87
CA LEU A 113 -1.31 3.52 19.88
C LEU A 113 -0.07 3.75 20.77
N VAL A 114 0.29 5.02 20.98
CA VAL A 114 1.38 5.43 21.88
C VAL A 114 0.81 6.29 22.99
N PHE A 115 0.81 5.75 24.22
CA PHE A 115 0.25 6.41 25.40
C PHE A 115 1.26 7.38 26.01
N THR A 116 1.10 8.66 25.73
CA THR A 116 2.04 9.71 26.14
C THR A 116 2.07 9.95 27.66
N ASP A 117 1.05 9.51 28.39
CA ASP A 117 0.92 9.58 29.85
C ASP A 117 1.43 8.31 30.58
N ASP A 118 2.01 7.36 29.84
CA ASP A 118 2.55 6.10 30.38
C ASP A 118 3.81 5.71 29.62
N SER A 119 4.98 5.88 30.23
CA SER A 119 6.26 5.57 29.58
C SER A 119 6.38 4.10 29.17
N THR A 120 5.78 3.17 29.90
CA THR A 120 5.88 1.73 29.60
C THR A 120 5.01 1.38 28.40
N LEU A 121 3.78 1.89 28.35
CA LEU A 121 2.91 1.71 27.19
C LEU A 121 3.42 2.49 25.96
N ALA A 122 4.03 3.66 26.15
CA ALA A 122 4.65 4.41 25.07
C ALA A 122 5.77 3.61 24.40
N VAL A 123 6.69 3.05 25.19
CA VAL A 123 7.78 2.20 24.69
C VAL A 123 7.22 0.98 23.96
N ALA A 124 6.24 0.29 24.54
CA ALA A 124 5.62 -0.87 23.90
C ALA A 124 4.98 -0.53 22.53
N GLY A 125 4.31 0.61 22.42
CA GLY A 125 3.73 1.09 21.15
C GLY A 125 4.79 1.41 20.10
N LEU A 126 5.88 2.07 20.51
CA LEU A 126 7.00 2.40 19.62
C LEU A 126 7.75 1.15 19.15
N ASP A 127 8.03 0.21 20.07
CA ASP A 127 8.72 -1.04 19.75
C ASP A 127 7.92 -1.87 18.74
N LEU A 128 6.59 -1.90 18.87
CA LEU A 128 5.73 -2.58 17.91
C LEU A 128 5.73 -1.93 16.54
N ASN A 129 5.75 -0.59 16.46
CA ASN A 129 5.86 0.11 15.19
C ASN A 129 7.14 -0.28 14.43
N VAL A 130 8.26 -0.34 15.15
CA VAL A 130 9.55 -0.81 14.61
C VAL A 130 9.48 -2.29 14.23
N ALA A 131 8.88 -3.13 15.07
CA ALA A 131 8.79 -4.58 14.87
C ALA A 131 7.98 -4.94 13.61
N ILE A 132 6.86 -4.25 13.35
CA ILE A 132 6.04 -4.49 12.14
C ILE A 132 6.87 -4.20 10.89
N SER A 133 7.55 -3.05 10.85
CA SER A 133 8.39 -2.66 9.72
C SER A 133 9.57 -3.62 9.51
N ALA A 134 10.19 -4.07 10.60
CA ALA A 134 11.26 -5.06 10.57
C ALA A 134 10.76 -6.42 10.06
N LEU A 135 9.56 -6.85 10.48
CA LEU A 135 8.94 -8.11 10.06
C LEU A 135 8.66 -8.12 8.55
N VAL A 136 8.06 -7.05 8.01
CA VAL A 136 7.79 -6.91 6.57
C VAL A 136 9.07 -7.06 5.76
N ARG A 137 10.15 -6.40 6.20
CA ARG A 137 11.47 -6.49 5.56
C ARG A 137 12.07 -7.89 5.68
N TYR A 138 11.99 -8.50 6.85
CA TYR A 138 12.52 -9.84 7.12
C TYR A 138 11.85 -10.90 6.24
N LEU A 139 10.52 -10.87 6.17
CA LEU A 139 9.74 -11.80 5.35
C LEU A 139 9.82 -11.52 3.85
N LYS A 140 10.41 -10.38 3.44
CA LYS A 140 10.35 -9.86 2.07
C LYS A 140 8.90 -9.87 1.55
N TYR A 141 7.99 -9.40 2.40
CA TYR A 141 6.56 -9.46 2.10
C TYR A 141 6.21 -8.48 0.98
N THR A 142 5.67 -9.00 -0.13
CA THR A 142 5.34 -8.22 -1.34
C THR A 142 3.92 -8.41 -1.83
N GLU A 143 3.09 -9.22 -1.16
CA GLU A 143 1.71 -9.49 -1.59
C GLU A 143 0.83 -8.22 -1.49
N HIS A 144 1.01 -7.45 -0.42
CA HIS A 144 0.30 -6.20 -0.19
C HIS A 144 1.26 -5.10 0.31
N PRO A 145 1.07 -3.83 -0.12
CA PRO A 145 1.77 -2.71 0.50
C PRO A 145 1.39 -2.64 1.99
N VAL A 146 2.39 -2.50 2.86
CA VAL A 146 2.16 -2.38 4.31
C VAL A 146 2.47 -0.96 4.76
N SER A 147 1.54 -0.34 5.48
CA SER A 147 1.75 0.96 6.12
C SER A 147 1.51 0.85 7.62
N VAL A 148 2.26 1.62 8.40
CA VAL A 148 2.14 1.67 9.86
C VAL A 148 2.01 3.14 10.28
N THR A 149 0.94 3.45 10.99
CA THR A 149 0.69 4.79 11.53
C THR A 149 0.65 4.76 13.05
N THR A 150 1.23 5.78 13.66
CA THR A 150 1.23 5.96 15.11
C THR A 150 0.22 7.02 15.51
N LEU A 151 -0.61 6.71 16.50
CA LEU A 151 -1.52 7.66 17.12
C LEU A 151 -1.08 7.92 18.57
N ASN A 152 -0.67 9.15 18.83
CA ASN A 152 -0.38 9.61 20.18
C ASN A 152 -1.68 9.81 20.95
N VAL A 153 -1.81 9.11 22.07
CA VAL A 153 -3.02 9.12 22.91
C VAL A 153 -2.65 9.32 24.38
N GLN A 154 -3.66 9.61 25.20
CA GLN A 154 -3.57 9.46 26.65
C GLN A 154 -4.57 8.38 27.09
N ARG A 155 -4.37 7.76 28.27
CA ARG A 155 -5.29 6.73 28.77
C ARG A 155 -6.75 7.20 28.84
N THR A 156 -6.99 8.49 29.11
CA THR A 156 -8.33 9.09 29.21
C THR A 156 -8.93 9.48 27.86
N THR A 157 -8.12 9.68 26.82
CA THR A 157 -8.57 10.18 25.50
C THR A 157 -8.42 9.16 24.37
N ALA A 158 -7.82 7.99 24.64
CA ALA A 158 -7.49 6.99 23.64
C ALA A 158 -8.70 6.57 22.78
N GLN A 159 -9.86 6.32 23.37
CA GLN A 159 -11.05 5.95 22.60
C GLN A 159 -11.51 7.08 21.66
N ALA A 160 -11.59 8.31 22.18
CA ALA A 160 -12.08 9.45 21.39
C ALA A 160 -11.14 9.76 20.21
N LEU A 161 -9.83 9.67 20.44
CA LEU A 161 -8.82 9.88 19.39
C LEU A 161 -8.80 8.73 18.38
N LEU A 162 -8.96 7.48 18.84
CA LEU A 162 -9.09 6.33 17.96
C LEU A 162 -10.33 6.45 17.07
N ASP A 163 -11.50 6.76 17.66
CA ASP A 163 -12.75 6.96 16.91
C ASP A 163 -12.61 8.08 15.87
N HIS A 164 -11.97 9.21 16.23
CA HIS A 164 -11.70 10.30 15.31
C HIS A 164 -10.75 9.90 14.18
N GLN A 165 -9.69 9.14 14.48
CA GLN A 165 -8.76 8.65 13.48
C GLN A 165 -9.46 7.71 12.48
N LEU A 166 -10.33 6.82 12.98
CA LEU A 166 -11.03 5.83 12.17
C LEU A 166 -12.18 6.42 11.33
N LEU A 167 -12.64 7.64 11.63
CA LEU A 167 -13.58 8.37 10.76
C LEU A 167 -12.91 8.88 9.48
N ASN A 168 -11.63 9.26 9.56
CA ASN A 168 -10.90 9.87 8.46
C ASN A 168 -9.99 8.88 7.72
N TYR A 169 -9.55 7.82 8.39
CA TYR A 169 -8.58 6.86 7.88
C TYR A 169 -9.02 5.43 8.17
N THR A 170 -8.85 4.54 7.19
CA THR A 170 -9.12 3.10 7.36
C THR A 170 -7.93 2.42 8.03
N ALA A 171 -8.17 1.55 9.00
CA ALA A 171 -7.16 0.64 9.56
C ALA A 171 -7.64 -0.80 9.44
N ASP A 172 -6.73 -1.74 9.22
CA ASP A 172 -7.04 -3.18 9.17
C ASP A 172 -6.69 -3.85 10.51
N VAL A 173 -5.59 -3.39 11.12
CA VAL A 173 -5.04 -3.96 12.34
C VAL A 173 -4.80 -2.84 13.34
N VAL A 174 -5.27 -3.03 14.57
CA VAL A 174 -4.91 -2.17 15.71
C VAL A 174 -3.91 -2.95 16.55
N ALA A 175 -2.67 -2.48 16.59
CA ALA A 175 -1.57 -3.21 17.21
C ALA A 175 -1.04 -2.49 18.47
N GLY A 176 -0.75 -3.28 19.50
CA GLY A 176 0.01 -2.87 20.67
C GLY A 176 -0.77 -2.55 21.91
N ALA A 177 -0.45 -1.41 22.53
CA ALA A 177 -1.02 -1.04 23.81
C ALA A 177 -2.52 -0.79 23.69
N ILE A 178 -3.32 -1.53 24.45
CA ILE A 178 -4.77 -1.38 24.53
C ILE A 178 -5.14 -1.22 26.00
N THR A 179 -5.95 -0.20 26.31
CA THR A 179 -6.49 -0.02 27.66
C THR A 179 -7.84 -0.71 27.80
N LYS A 180 -8.21 -1.03 29.05
CA LYS A 180 -9.48 -1.69 29.35
C LYS A 180 -10.65 -0.86 28.80
N GLY A 181 -11.58 -1.52 28.12
CA GLY A 181 -12.82 -0.89 27.66
C GLY A 181 -12.68 -0.11 26.35
N MET A 182 -11.50 -0.12 25.72
CA MET A 182 -11.39 0.34 24.34
C MET A 182 -12.21 -0.57 23.41
N ARG A 183 -12.97 0.06 22.52
CA ARG A 183 -13.82 -0.61 21.52
C ARG A 183 -13.02 -0.75 20.24
N VAL A 184 -12.69 -1.99 19.91
CA VAL A 184 -11.87 -2.38 18.76
C VAL A 184 -12.44 -3.61 18.04
N ASP A 185 -13.70 -3.95 18.32
CA ASP A 185 -14.44 -5.15 17.90
C ASP A 185 -14.56 -5.34 16.37
N GLY A 186 -14.27 -4.30 15.59
CA GLY A 186 -14.18 -4.34 14.12
C GLY A 186 -12.79 -4.58 13.54
N TYR A 187 -11.73 -4.66 14.36
CA TYR A 187 -10.34 -4.68 13.91
C TYR A 187 -9.58 -5.87 14.48
N LEU A 188 -8.65 -6.43 13.71
CA LEU A 188 -7.75 -7.46 14.22
C LEU A 188 -6.81 -6.83 15.27
N VAL A 189 -6.71 -7.47 16.44
CA VAL A 189 -5.82 -7.03 17.51
C VAL A 189 -4.86 -8.18 17.87
N PRO A 190 -3.67 -8.21 17.25
CA PRO A 190 -2.66 -9.21 17.57
C PRO A 190 -1.91 -8.80 18.84
N ALA A 191 -1.80 -9.75 19.77
CA ALA A 191 -1.06 -9.61 21.02
C ALA A 191 -1.32 -8.29 21.77
N PRO A 192 -2.58 -8.05 22.22
CA PRO A 192 -2.89 -6.83 22.95
C PRO A 192 -1.99 -6.70 24.19
N VAL A 193 -1.38 -5.52 24.34
CA VAL A 193 -0.51 -5.18 25.46
C VAL A 193 -1.31 -4.36 26.46
N TYR A 194 -1.41 -4.83 27.70
CA TYR A 194 -2.15 -4.15 28.75
C TYR A 194 -1.21 -3.59 29.83
N PRO A 195 -1.55 -2.47 30.49
CA PRO A 195 -0.83 -1.98 31.67
C PRO A 195 -1.14 -2.78 32.95
N ARG A 196 -1.63 -4.02 32.79
CA ARG A 196 -2.13 -4.88 33.87
C ARG A 196 -1.96 -6.35 33.46
N PRO A 197 -2.03 -7.29 34.41
CA PRO A 197 -2.01 -8.70 34.09
C PRO A 197 -3.06 -9.06 33.04
N HIS A 198 -2.65 -9.95 32.14
CA HIS A 198 -3.39 -10.29 30.94
C HIS A 198 -4.58 -11.20 31.27
N LEU A 199 -5.72 -10.60 31.61
CA LEU A 199 -6.98 -11.33 31.77
C LEU A 199 -7.58 -11.62 30.40
N VAL A 200 -8.06 -12.85 30.19
CA VAL A 200 -8.76 -13.21 28.95
C VAL A 200 -10.06 -12.40 28.86
N GLU A 201 -10.19 -11.62 27.81
CA GLU A 201 -11.43 -10.96 27.41
C GLU A 201 -12.02 -11.76 26.23
N PRO A 202 -13.31 -12.15 26.26
CA PRO A 202 -13.91 -13.00 25.22
C PRO A 202 -14.21 -12.19 23.94
N MET A 203 -13.16 -11.61 23.34
CA MET A 203 -13.21 -10.82 22.12
C MET A 203 -12.84 -11.67 20.92
N ARG A 204 -13.70 -11.68 19.89
CA ARG A 204 -13.52 -12.52 18.69
C ARG A 204 -12.34 -12.10 17.82
N ASN A 205 -11.95 -10.85 17.93
CA ASN A 205 -10.94 -10.19 17.10
C ASN A 205 -9.55 -10.16 17.76
N TYR A 206 -9.41 -10.74 18.94
CA TYR A 206 -8.15 -10.76 19.68
C TYR A 206 -7.38 -12.05 19.41
N VAL A 207 -6.08 -11.91 19.14
CA VAL A 207 -5.16 -13.05 19.04
C VAL A 207 -4.14 -12.94 20.16
N TYR A 208 -4.26 -13.81 21.16
CA TYR A 208 -3.40 -13.79 22.33
C TYR A 208 -2.10 -14.56 22.08
N LEU A 209 -0.98 -13.83 22.01
CA LEU A 209 0.37 -14.41 21.84
C LEU A 209 1.20 -14.40 23.14
N MET A 210 0.70 -13.74 24.19
CA MET A 210 1.33 -13.74 25.51
C MET A 210 0.52 -14.61 26.47
N PRO A 211 1.18 -15.25 27.46
CA PRO A 211 0.48 -16.03 28.46
C PRO A 211 -0.52 -15.19 29.23
N THR A 212 -1.73 -15.70 29.37
CA THR A 212 -2.79 -15.13 30.19
C THR A 212 -2.45 -15.24 31.67
N LEU A 213 -3.07 -14.43 32.53
CA LEU A 213 -2.86 -14.50 33.98
C LEU A 213 -3.23 -15.89 34.51
N GLU A 214 -4.30 -16.49 33.99
CA GLU A 214 -4.74 -17.83 34.35
C GLU A 214 -3.66 -18.88 34.02
N GLN A 215 -3.04 -18.77 32.84
CA GLN A 215 -1.92 -19.64 32.45
C GLN A 215 -0.67 -19.40 33.32
N GLN A 216 -0.39 -18.15 33.68
CA GLN A 216 0.73 -17.82 34.58
C GLN A 216 0.49 -18.36 35.99
N MET A 217 -0.73 -18.23 36.52
CA MET A 217 -1.12 -18.79 37.82
C MET A 217 -1.07 -20.31 37.82
N PHE A 218 -1.48 -20.96 36.73
CA PHE A 218 -1.36 -22.41 36.57
C PHE A 218 0.09 -22.86 36.70
N LEU A 219 1.02 -22.24 35.97
CA LEU A 219 2.45 -22.56 36.05
C LEU A 219 3.04 -22.29 37.45
N LEU A 220 2.62 -21.20 38.08
CA LEU A 220 3.06 -20.86 39.43
C LEU A 220 2.58 -21.88 40.45
N TYR A 221 1.34 -22.36 40.32
CA TYR A 221 0.79 -23.41 41.16
C TYR A 221 1.50 -24.75 40.95
N GLU A 222 1.75 -25.14 39.70
CA GLU A 222 2.46 -26.37 39.35
C GLU A 222 3.90 -26.38 39.93
N ASN A 223 4.56 -25.22 39.96
CA ASN A 223 5.95 -25.08 40.42
C ASN A 223 6.10 -24.65 41.88
N LEU A 224 5.01 -24.61 42.67
CA LEU A 224 5.03 -24.13 44.07
C LEU A 224 6.05 -24.85 44.95
N ALA A 225 6.19 -26.16 44.80
CA ALA A 225 7.13 -26.97 45.59
C ALA A 225 8.60 -26.62 45.28
N THR A 226 8.90 -26.36 44.00
CA THR A 226 10.23 -25.97 43.53
C THR A 226 10.56 -24.55 43.99
N LEU A 227 9.61 -23.61 43.85
CA LEU A 227 9.75 -22.23 44.29
C LEU A 227 10.03 -22.16 45.80
N ARG A 228 9.27 -22.89 46.62
CA ARG A 228 9.48 -22.94 48.09
C ARG A 228 10.90 -23.32 48.49
N ARG A 229 11.56 -24.23 47.77
CA ARG A 229 12.93 -24.68 48.07
C ARG A 229 14.02 -23.65 47.77
N VAL A 230 13.74 -22.71 46.87
CA VAL A 230 14.72 -21.68 46.45
C VAL A 230 14.53 -20.40 47.26
N THR A 231 13.32 -20.15 47.76
CA THR A 231 12.98 -18.95 48.54
C THR A 231 13.07 -19.14 50.06
N SER A 232 13.31 -20.35 50.56
CA SER A 232 13.56 -20.68 51.97
C SER A 232 15.05 -20.81 52.26
#